data_AF-A0A7L8S3M0-F1
#
_entry.id   AF-A0A7L8S3M0-F1
#
_cell.length_a   1.000
_cell.length_b   1.000
_cell.length_c   1.000
_cell.angle_alpha   90.00
_cell.angle_beta   90.00
_cell.angle_gamma   90.00
#
_symmetry.space_group_name_H-M   'P 1'
#
loop_
_entity.id
_entity.type
_entity.pdbx_description
1 polymer ?
#
loop_
_entity_poly.entity_id
_entity_poly.type
_entity_poly.pdbx_seq_one_letter_code
_entity_poly.pdbx_strand_id
1 'polypeptide(L)'
;MDLIFKNELALVPDLRHRLRQLRWFRTTFRNSARAITARYGIRFDIDEKKLTRIFLDWVEIVNAQKSYAQLDRADFIVYAAGLALKELIRQAPVRIDDARPPDASTPAQAIPDIVRFWPEGFVYTNFCVCSIAVLFEQEFGEAPALDACADDLRTWWSYKENTAEMPSYAVAYLDRFLGAEPNWLAPDLPEERSAMQRALQASPRPEAIGRN
;
A
#
# COMPACT_ATOMS: atom_id res chain seq x y z
N MET A 1 2.34 -13.48 -1.42
CA MET A 1 2.45 -12.68 -2.65
C MET A 1 3.93 -12.42 -2.89
N ASP A 2 4.45 -12.55 -4.11
CA ASP A 2 5.83 -12.17 -4.41
C ASP A 2 6.04 -10.64 -4.33
N LEU A 3 7.05 -10.18 -3.57
CA LEU A 3 7.42 -8.75 -3.44
C LEU A 3 8.42 -8.33 -4.51
N ILE A 4 7.94 -8.24 -5.76
CA ILE A 4 8.76 -8.15 -6.97
C ILE A 4 9.67 -6.92 -6.99
N PHE A 5 9.21 -5.79 -6.46
CA PHE A 5 9.96 -4.52 -6.53
C PHE A 5 10.69 -4.16 -5.23
N LYS A 6 10.58 -4.98 -4.17
CA LYS A 6 11.14 -4.68 -2.84
C LYS A 6 12.64 -4.43 -2.89
N ASN A 7 13.41 -5.30 -3.54
CA ASN A 7 14.88 -5.20 -3.55
C ASN A 7 15.39 -3.93 -4.23
N GLU A 8 14.78 -3.53 -5.35
CA GLU A 8 15.13 -2.27 -6.03
C GLU A 8 14.73 -1.06 -5.18
N LEU A 9 13.57 -1.13 -4.53
CA LEU A 9 13.07 -0.08 -3.65
C LEU A 9 13.93 0.08 -2.39
N ALA A 10 14.49 -1.00 -1.86
CA ALA A 10 15.38 -0.99 -0.69
C ALA A 10 16.67 -0.19 -0.92
N LEU A 11 17.11 -0.03 -2.18
CA LEU A 11 18.27 0.78 -2.54
C LEU A 11 18.02 2.29 -2.44
N VAL A 12 16.77 2.71 -2.24
CA VAL A 12 16.39 4.12 -2.15
C VAL A 12 16.53 4.58 -0.69
N PRO A 13 17.54 5.38 -0.33
CA PRO A 13 17.70 5.83 1.05
C PRO A 13 16.62 6.86 1.38
N ASP A 14 16.16 6.84 2.62
CA ASP A 14 15.13 7.74 3.13
C ASP A 14 13.85 7.71 2.27
N LEU A 15 13.33 6.49 2.08
CA LEU A 15 12.20 6.26 1.20
C LEU A 15 10.97 7.05 1.65
N ARG A 16 10.76 7.19 2.96
CA ARG A 16 9.62 7.93 3.54
C ARG A 16 9.54 9.36 3.02
N HIS A 17 10.64 10.10 3.09
CA HIS A 17 10.65 11.49 2.65
C HIS A 17 10.58 11.59 1.12
N ARG A 18 11.16 10.63 0.39
CA ARG A 18 11.06 10.58 -1.07
C ARG A 18 9.66 10.27 -1.58
N LEU A 19 8.93 9.32 -0.99
CA LEU A 19 7.55 9.00 -1.41
C LEU A 19 6.58 10.18 -1.22
N ARG A 20 6.91 11.14 -0.35
CA ARG A 20 6.18 12.42 -0.20
C ARG A 20 6.52 13.47 -1.27
N GLN A 21 7.34 13.13 -2.26
CA GLN A 21 7.65 13.98 -3.39
C GLN A 21 6.98 13.39 -4.65
N LEU A 22 6.12 14.17 -5.31
CA LEU A 22 5.32 13.71 -6.46
C LEU A 22 6.16 13.01 -7.54
N ARG A 23 7.33 13.57 -7.87
CA ARG A 23 8.24 12.99 -8.87
C ARG A 23 8.69 11.59 -8.49
N TRP A 24 9.05 11.39 -7.21
CA TRP A 24 9.49 10.10 -6.70
C TRP A 24 8.34 9.12 -6.61
N PHE A 25 7.18 9.53 -6.11
CA PHE A 25 5.98 8.69 -6.08
C PHE A 25 5.65 8.12 -7.46
N ARG A 26 5.55 8.98 -8.49
CA ARG A 26 5.26 8.56 -9.88
C ARG A 26 6.33 7.65 -10.46
N THR A 27 7.61 7.99 -10.24
CA THR A 27 8.74 7.21 -10.76
C THR A 27 8.77 5.82 -10.13
N THR A 28 8.58 5.75 -8.81
CA THR A 28 8.62 4.50 -8.03
C THR A 28 7.44 3.60 -8.40
N PHE A 29 6.24 4.17 -8.51
CA PHE A 29 5.05 3.44 -8.97
C PHE A 29 5.25 2.83 -10.37
N ARG A 30 5.79 3.62 -11.31
CA ARG A 30 6.07 3.15 -12.67
C ARG A 30 7.11 2.04 -12.70
N ASN A 31 8.17 2.16 -11.89
CA ASN A 31 9.19 1.13 -11.81
C ASN A 31 8.63 -0.16 -11.21
N SER A 32 7.74 -0.07 -10.21
CA SER A 32 7.01 -1.22 -9.68
C SER A 32 6.17 -1.92 -10.76
N ALA A 33 5.39 -1.17 -11.54
CA ALA A 33 4.61 -1.73 -12.65
C ALA A 33 5.51 -2.38 -13.72
N ARG A 34 6.64 -1.76 -14.05
CA ARG A 34 7.63 -2.32 -14.99
C ARG A 34 8.27 -3.61 -14.48
N ALA A 35 8.54 -3.72 -13.18
CA ALA A 35 9.07 -4.95 -12.59
C ALA A 35 8.06 -6.11 -12.71
N ILE A 36 6.76 -5.83 -12.52
CA ILE A 36 5.67 -6.79 -12.76
C ILE A 36 5.60 -7.17 -14.24
N THR A 37 5.72 -6.20 -15.17
CA THR A 37 5.80 -6.46 -16.61
C THR A 37 6.99 -7.34 -16.98
N ALA A 38 8.17 -7.08 -16.42
CA ALA A 38 9.36 -7.87 -16.69
C ALA A 38 9.22 -9.31 -16.17
N ARG A 39 8.54 -9.50 -15.03
CA ARG A 39 8.36 -10.80 -14.38
C ARG A 39 7.29 -11.68 -15.06
N TYR A 40 6.16 -11.09 -15.44
CA TYR A 40 4.96 -11.81 -15.90
C TYR A 40 4.56 -11.52 -17.34
N GLY A 41 5.20 -10.57 -18.02
CA GLY A 41 4.87 -10.17 -19.39
C GLY A 41 3.60 -9.31 -19.52
N ILE A 42 2.97 -8.92 -18.41
CA ILE A 42 1.76 -8.09 -18.42
C ILE A 42 2.14 -6.62 -18.58
N ARG A 43 1.64 -5.96 -19.63
CA ARG A 43 1.89 -4.54 -19.88
C ARG A 43 0.77 -3.67 -19.35
N PHE A 44 1.16 -2.48 -18.90
CA PHE A 44 0.28 -1.52 -18.26
C PHE A 44 0.38 -0.16 -18.94
N ASP A 45 -0.77 0.42 -19.26
CA ASP A 45 -0.90 1.86 -19.51
C ASP A 45 -1.21 2.56 -18.19
N ILE A 46 -0.57 3.71 -17.96
CA ILE A 46 -0.64 4.44 -16.69
C ILE A 46 -1.07 5.88 -16.96
N ASP A 47 -2.24 6.26 -16.44
CA ASP A 47 -2.74 7.63 -16.49
C ASP A 47 -2.01 8.51 -15.46
N GLU A 48 -1.07 9.30 -15.97
CA GLU A 48 -0.24 10.21 -15.17
C GLU A 48 -1.03 11.34 -14.50
N LYS A 49 -2.18 11.74 -15.06
CA LYS A 49 -3.05 12.76 -14.45
C LYS A 49 -3.74 12.19 -13.23
N LYS A 50 -4.25 10.96 -13.33
CA LYS A 50 -4.83 10.24 -12.19
C LYS A 50 -3.80 9.99 -11.10
N LEU A 51 -2.58 9.53 -11.44
CA LEU A 51 -1.52 9.35 -10.45
C LEU A 51 -1.18 10.65 -9.72
N THR A 52 -1.16 11.78 -10.44
CA THR A 52 -0.92 13.09 -9.82
C THR A 52 -2.04 13.44 -8.84
N ARG A 53 -3.30 13.23 -9.20
CA ARG A 53 -4.44 13.45 -8.31
C ARG A 53 -4.40 12.54 -7.08
N ILE A 54 -4.13 11.25 -7.26
CA ILE A 54 -3.98 10.27 -6.18
C ILE A 54 -2.94 10.73 -5.17
N PHE A 55 -1.77 11.16 -5.65
CA PHE A 55 -0.70 11.65 -4.78
C PHE A 55 -1.12 12.87 -3.97
N LEU A 56 -1.79 13.83 -4.59
CA LEU A 56 -2.26 15.05 -3.92
C LEU A 56 -3.31 14.73 -2.86
N ASP A 57 -4.33 13.95 -3.22
CA ASP A 57 -5.39 13.51 -2.30
C ASP A 57 -4.79 12.74 -1.11
N TRP A 58 -3.84 11.82 -1.37
CA TRP A 58 -3.17 11.03 -0.34
C TRP A 58 -2.30 11.86 0.61
N VAL A 59 -1.42 12.72 0.07
CA VAL A 59 -0.47 13.48 0.89
C VAL A 59 -1.17 14.49 1.79
N GLU A 60 -2.32 15.03 1.34
CA GLU A 60 -3.17 15.90 2.15
C GLU A 60 -3.70 15.17 3.39
N ILE A 61 -4.30 13.97 3.21
CA ILE A 61 -4.84 13.17 4.31
C ILE A 61 -3.73 12.76 5.29
N VAL A 62 -2.59 12.27 4.77
CA VAL A 62 -1.45 11.87 5.62
C VAL A 62 -0.89 13.04 6.41
N ASN A 63 -0.82 14.24 5.83
CA ASN A 63 -0.33 15.42 6.53
C ASN A 63 -1.29 15.90 7.61
N ALA A 64 -2.60 15.81 7.38
CA ALA A 64 -3.62 16.15 8.38
C ALA A 64 -3.55 15.25 9.62
N GLN A 65 -3.13 14.00 9.45
CA GLN A 65 -3.13 12.97 10.50
C GLN A 65 -1.72 12.60 11.02
N LYS A 66 -0.69 13.37 10.67
CA LYS A 66 0.72 13.06 11.00
C LYS A 66 1.03 12.96 12.50
N SER A 67 0.17 13.48 13.37
CA SER A 67 0.30 13.38 14.84
C SER A 67 0.21 11.93 15.32
N TYR A 68 -0.61 11.09 14.68
CA TYR A 68 -0.73 9.66 15.02
C TYR A 68 0.59 8.90 14.82
N ALA A 69 1.45 9.40 13.93
CA ALA A 69 2.76 8.82 13.71
C ALA A 69 3.72 8.98 14.92
N GLN A 70 3.37 9.83 15.90
CA GLN A 70 4.09 9.95 17.18
C GLN A 70 3.53 8.99 18.25
N LEU A 71 2.31 8.46 18.05
CA LEU A 71 1.69 7.48 18.95
C LEU A 71 2.16 6.07 18.60
N ASP A 72 2.03 5.69 17.33
CA ASP A 72 2.54 4.43 16.80
C ASP A 72 3.04 4.64 15.37
N ARG A 73 4.36 4.66 15.21
CA ARG A 73 5.00 4.89 13.90
C ARG A 73 4.75 3.73 12.94
N ALA A 74 4.85 2.50 13.44
CA ALA A 74 4.75 1.30 12.61
C ALA A 74 3.33 1.17 12.04
N ASP A 75 2.32 1.32 12.89
CA ASP A 75 0.93 1.28 12.47
C ASP A 75 0.59 2.47 11.54
N PHE A 76 1.11 3.66 11.81
CA PHE A 76 0.89 4.81 10.93
C PHE A 76 1.47 4.61 9.52
N ILE A 77 2.59 3.90 9.36
CA ILE A 77 3.16 3.57 8.05
C ILE A 77 2.20 2.68 7.26
N VAL A 78 1.67 1.63 7.90
CA VAL A 78 0.71 0.70 7.28
C VAL A 78 -0.56 1.45 6.89
N TYR A 79 -1.11 2.24 7.82
CA TYR A 79 -2.28 3.07 7.59
C TYR A 79 -2.09 4.04 6.42
N ALA A 80 -0.98 4.78 6.38
CA ALA A 80 -0.69 5.71 5.29
C ALA A 80 -0.56 5.02 3.93
N ALA A 81 0.00 3.80 3.88
CA ALA A 81 0.04 2.99 2.67
C ALA A 81 -1.34 2.46 2.28
N GLY A 82 -2.20 2.15 3.25
CA GLY A 82 -3.60 1.78 3.04
C GLY A 82 -4.41 2.90 2.40
N LEU A 83 -4.21 4.15 2.85
CA LEU A 83 -4.83 5.32 2.21
C LEU A 83 -4.38 5.49 0.75
N ALA A 84 -3.09 5.30 0.46
CA ALA A 84 -2.61 5.34 -0.92
C ALA A 84 -3.26 4.22 -1.76
N LEU A 85 -3.40 3.02 -1.20
CA LEU A 85 -4.05 1.88 -1.86
C LEU A 85 -5.53 2.14 -2.15
N LYS A 86 -6.27 2.71 -1.18
CA LYS A 86 -7.65 3.18 -1.36
C LYS A 86 -7.76 4.13 -2.54
N GLU A 87 -6.90 5.14 -2.62
CA GLU A 87 -6.94 6.13 -3.71
C GLU A 87 -6.54 5.53 -5.07
N LEU A 88 -5.56 4.61 -5.10
CA LEU A 88 -5.18 3.87 -6.30
C LEU A 88 -6.34 3.03 -6.85
N ILE A 89 -7.06 2.31 -6.00
CA ILE A 89 -8.22 1.51 -6.39
C ILE A 89 -9.37 2.42 -6.86
N ARG A 90 -9.69 3.46 -6.07
CA ARG A 90 -10.79 4.38 -6.37
C ARG A 90 -10.63 5.08 -7.71
N GLN A 91 -9.41 5.52 -8.03
CA GLN A 91 -9.13 6.27 -9.26
C GLN A 91 -8.78 5.37 -10.44
N ALA A 92 -8.30 4.16 -10.18
CA ALA A 92 -7.85 3.16 -11.15
C ALA A 92 -6.96 3.79 -12.25
N PRO A 93 -5.72 4.21 -11.93
CA PRO A 93 -4.81 4.86 -12.88
C PRO A 93 -4.17 3.89 -13.87
N VAL A 94 -4.19 2.59 -13.60
CA VAL A 94 -3.58 1.55 -14.45
C VAL A 94 -4.67 0.84 -15.25
N ARG A 95 -4.33 0.51 -16.50
CA ARG A 95 -5.09 -0.41 -17.38
C ARG A 95 -4.14 -1.38 -18.04
N ILE A 96 -4.61 -2.58 -18.36
CA ILE A 96 -3.85 -3.52 -19.20
C ILE A 96 -3.74 -2.94 -20.62
N ASP A 97 -2.53 -2.98 -21.18
CA ASP A 97 -2.27 -2.61 -22.58
C ASP A 97 -2.32 -3.87 -23.47
N ASP A 98 -3.53 -4.24 -23.89
CA ASP A 98 -3.77 -5.39 -24.78
C ASP A 98 -3.41 -5.11 -26.24
N ALA A 99 -3.24 -3.84 -26.62
CA ALA A 99 -3.01 -3.44 -28.01
C ALA A 99 -1.60 -3.79 -28.49
N ARG A 100 -0.66 -4.04 -27.58
CA ARG A 100 0.74 -4.27 -27.92
C ARG A 100 1.13 -5.74 -27.78
N PRO A 101 1.52 -6.43 -28.87
CA PRO A 101 1.86 -7.85 -28.83
C PRO A 101 3.01 -8.10 -27.84
N PRO A 102 2.95 -9.16 -27.02
CA PRO A 102 3.97 -9.45 -26.01
C PRO A 102 5.35 -9.48 -26.63
N ASP A 103 6.35 -8.97 -25.91
CA ASP A 103 7.73 -9.04 -26.39
C ASP A 103 8.16 -10.51 -26.40
N ALA A 104 8.44 -11.06 -27.58
CA ALA A 104 8.92 -12.43 -27.71
C ALA A 104 10.26 -12.67 -26.98
N SER A 105 10.92 -11.59 -26.57
CA SER A 105 12.23 -11.57 -25.93
C SER A 105 12.19 -11.68 -24.39
N THR A 106 11.02 -11.54 -23.76
CA THR A 106 10.92 -11.54 -22.29
C THR A 106 10.49 -12.91 -21.79
N PRO A 107 11.35 -13.67 -21.07
CA PRO A 107 10.93 -14.91 -20.44
C PRO A 107 9.94 -14.60 -19.31
N ALA A 108 8.65 -14.67 -19.63
CA ALA A 108 7.59 -14.58 -18.65
C ALA A 108 7.60 -15.87 -17.82
N GLN A 109 7.82 -15.73 -16.52
CA GLN A 109 7.59 -16.83 -15.59
C GLN A 109 6.08 -17.12 -15.51
N ALA A 110 5.72 -18.29 -14.99
CA ALA A 110 4.32 -18.65 -14.77
C ALA A 110 3.60 -17.55 -13.96
N ILE A 111 2.50 -17.05 -14.50
CA ILE A 111 1.72 -15.96 -13.91
C ILE A 111 0.84 -16.54 -12.79
N PRO A 112 0.98 -16.12 -11.52
CA PRO A 112 0.12 -16.57 -10.43
C PRO A 112 -1.35 -16.23 -10.69
N ASP A 113 -2.26 -17.07 -10.19
CA ASP A 113 -3.69 -16.88 -10.44
C ASP A 113 -4.22 -15.55 -9.91
N ILE A 114 -3.71 -15.06 -8.78
CA ILE A 114 -4.07 -13.72 -8.24
C ILE A 114 -3.71 -12.60 -9.20
N VAL A 115 -2.56 -12.72 -9.88
CA VAL A 115 -2.08 -11.74 -10.86
C VAL A 115 -2.93 -11.81 -12.12
N ARG A 116 -3.27 -13.01 -12.60
CA ARG A 116 -4.18 -13.19 -13.75
C ARG A 116 -5.59 -12.68 -13.47
N PHE A 117 -6.07 -12.86 -12.25
CA PHE A 117 -7.42 -12.50 -11.83
C PHE A 117 -7.64 -10.98 -11.75
N TRP A 118 -6.66 -10.24 -11.23
CA TRP A 118 -6.76 -8.78 -11.12
C TRP A 118 -5.38 -8.10 -11.22
N PRO A 119 -4.84 -7.97 -12.45
CA PRO A 119 -3.51 -7.41 -12.68
C PRO A 119 -3.35 -6.00 -12.10
N GLU A 120 -4.34 -5.13 -12.29
CA GLU A 120 -4.28 -3.75 -11.81
C GLU A 120 -4.28 -3.68 -10.28
N GLY A 121 -5.16 -4.43 -9.63
CA GLY A 121 -5.20 -4.53 -8.16
C GLY A 121 -3.89 -5.09 -7.62
N PHE A 122 -3.28 -6.07 -8.31
CA PHE A 122 -1.99 -6.59 -7.94
C PHE A 122 -0.88 -5.53 -8.01
N VAL A 123 -0.84 -4.71 -9.06
CA VAL A 123 0.13 -3.59 -9.15
C VAL A 123 -0.01 -2.63 -7.96
N TYR A 124 -1.23 -2.24 -7.62
CA TYR A 124 -1.48 -1.31 -6.51
C TYR A 124 -1.07 -1.92 -5.16
N THR A 125 -1.53 -3.13 -4.87
CA THR A 125 -1.24 -3.81 -3.61
C THR A 125 0.26 -4.12 -3.49
N ASN A 126 0.91 -4.62 -4.53
CA ASN A 126 2.33 -4.93 -4.51
C ASN A 126 3.18 -3.68 -4.26
N PHE A 127 2.83 -2.55 -4.89
CA PHE A 127 3.51 -1.28 -4.65
C PHE A 127 3.41 -0.83 -3.20
N CYS A 128 2.22 -0.86 -2.60
CA CYS A 128 2.01 -0.48 -1.20
C CYS A 128 2.73 -1.43 -0.23
N VAL A 129 2.63 -2.75 -0.45
CA VAL A 129 3.29 -3.75 0.40
C VAL A 129 4.81 -3.68 0.28
N CYS A 130 5.37 -3.51 -0.92
CA CYS A 130 6.82 -3.31 -1.08
C CYS A 130 7.28 -2.03 -0.36
N SER A 131 6.50 -0.96 -0.44
CA SER A 131 6.81 0.29 0.26
C SER A 131 6.80 0.11 1.77
N ILE A 132 5.82 -0.60 2.32
CA ILE A 132 5.76 -0.94 3.76
C ILE A 132 6.98 -1.77 4.15
N ALA A 133 7.28 -2.84 3.40
CA ALA A 133 8.40 -3.73 3.70
C ALA A 133 9.74 -2.97 3.78
N VAL A 134 10.01 -2.08 2.82
CA VAL A 134 11.23 -1.27 2.81
C VAL A 134 11.24 -0.21 3.91
N LEU A 135 10.11 0.46 4.14
CA LEU A 135 10.01 1.45 5.23
C LEU A 135 10.23 0.79 6.59
N PHE A 136 9.69 -0.40 6.81
CA PHE A 136 9.90 -1.16 8.04
C PHE A 136 11.35 -1.62 8.19
N GLU A 137 11.99 -2.10 7.13
CA GLU A 137 13.43 -2.42 7.17
C GLU A 137 14.28 -1.18 7.50
N GLN A 138 13.94 -0.02 6.93
CA GLN A 138 14.67 1.24 7.16
C GLN A 138 14.45 1.82 8.56
N GLU A 139 13.24 1.70 9.12
CA GLU A 139 12.88 2.32 10.41
C GLU A 139 13.05 1.37 11.61
N PHE A 140 12.88 0.06 11.41
CA PHE A 140 12.83 -0.94 12.48
C PHE A 140 13.80 -2.11 12.28
N GLY A 141 14.48 -2.20 11.14
CA GLY A 141 15.48 -3.23 10.85
C GLY A 141 14.94 -4.56 10.31
N GLU A 142 13.61 -4.72 10.26
CA GLU A 142 12.95 -5.93 9.74
C GLU A 142 11.66 -5.59 9.00
N ALA A 143 11.38 -6.29 7.89
CA ALA A 143 10.11 -6.17 7.17
C ALA A 143 9.02 -7.02 7.85
N PRO A 144 7.76 -6.57 7.87
CA PRO A 144 6.65 -7.40 8.32
C PRO A 144 6.48 -8.59 7.38
N ALA A 145 6.13 -9.74 7.97
CA ALA A 145 5.75 -10.92 7.21
C ALA A 145 4.36 -10.72 6.60
N LEU A 146 4.16 -11.26 5.39
CA LEU A 146 2.82 -11.37 4.82
C LEU A 146 2.09 -12.57 5.39
N ASP A 147 0.80 -12.39 5.65
CA ASP A 147 -0.10 -13.50 5.95
C ASP A 147 -0.31 -14.36 4.70
N ALA A 148 -0.53 -15.66 4.89
CA ALA A 148 -0.80 -16.61 3.82
C ALA A 148 -2.02 -16.21 2.96
N CYS A 149 -2.98 -15.46 3.52
CA CYS A 149 -4.12 -14.97 2.77
C CYS A 149 -3.74 -14.01 1.64
N ALA A 150 -2.54 -13.42 1.64
CA ALA A 150 -2.05 -12.60 0.55
C ALA A 150 -1.82 -13.39 -0.76
N ASP A 151 -1.66 -14.72 -0.67
CA ASP A 151 -1.57 -15.65 -1.82
C ASP A 151 -2.89 -16.34 -2.16
N ASP A 152 -3.93 -16.18 -1.33
CA ASP A 152 -5.20 -16.89 -1.50
C ASP A 152 -6.12 -16.19 -2.50
N LEU A 153 -6.37 -16.85 -3.64
CA LEU A 153 -7.25 -16.33 -4.69
C LEU A 153 -8.67 -16.00 -4.19
N ARG A 154 -9.21 -16.75 -3.22
CA ARG A 154 -10.55 -16.45 -2.68
C ARG A 154 -10.56 -15.12 -1.93
N THR A 155 -9.53 -14.83 -1.15
CA THR A 155 -9.35 -13.52 -0.49
C THR A 155 -9.28 -12.40 -1.53
N TRP A 156 -8.61 -12.61 -2.67
CA TRP A 156 -8.53 -11.63 -3.75
C TRP A 156 -9.88 -11.35 -4.42
N TRP A 157 -10.74 -12.36 -4.56
CA TRP A 157 -12.11 -12.16 -5.03
C TRP A 157 -12.89 -11.21 -4.13
N SER A 158 -12.94 -11.50 -2.83
CA SER A 158 -13.63 -10.65 -1.86
C SER A 158 -13.01 -9.26 -1.78
N TYR A 159 -11.69 -9.15 -1.88
CA TYR A 159 -10.98 -7.88 -1.90
C TYR A 159 -11.41 -7.01 -3.08
N LYS A 160 -11.41 -7.57 -4.29
CA LYS A 160 -11.83 -6.86 -5.51
C LYS A 160 -13.29 -6.43 -5.45
N GLU A 161 -14.16 -7.32 -5.02
CA GLU A 161 -15.61 -7.07 -4.91
C GLU A 161 -15.90 -5.96 -3.89
N ASN A 162 -15.41 -6.13 -2.65
CA ASN A 162 -15.67 -5.19 -1.57
C ASN A 162 -15.09 -3.80 -1.86
N THR A 163 -13.91 -3.71 -2.47
CA THR A 163 -13.30 -2.40 -2.76
C THR A 163 -13.91 -1.70 -3.97
N ALA A 164 -14.57 -2.45 -4.86
CA ALA A 164 -15.38 -1.85 -5.92
C ALA A 164 -16.64 -1.16 -5.35
N GLU A 165 -17.22 -1.71 -4.27
CA GLU A 165 -18.35 -1.10 -3.56
C GLU A 165 -17.88 0.04 -2.62
N MET A 166 -16.87 -0.24 -1.81
CA MET A 166 -16.34 0.69 -0.80
C MET A 166 -14.81 0.68 -0.82
N PRO A 167 -14.16 1.68 -1.48
CA PRO A 167 -12.71 1.72 -1.62
C PRO A 167 -11.93 1.77 -0.30
N SER A 168 -12.54 2.26 0.79
CA SER A 168 -11.88 2.32 2.11
C SER A 168 -11.58 0.94 2.69
N TYR A 169 -12.28 -0.13 2.27
CA TYR A 169 -11.92 -1.50 2.64
C TYR A 169 -10.51 -1.92 2.19
N ALA A 170 -9.90 -1.20 1.26
CA ALA A 170 -8.50 -1.40 0.89
C ALA A 170 -7.54 -1.30 2.09
N VAL A 171 -7.85 -0.43 3.06
CA VAL A 171 -7.04 -0.27 4.27
C VAL A 171 -7.17 -1.54 5.15
N ALA A 172 -8.39 -2.02 5.37
CA ALA A 172 -8.65 -3.24 6.13
C ALA A 172 -8.03 -4.50 5.46
N TYR A 173 -8.14 -4.63 4.14
CA TYR A 173 -7.49 -5.75 3.44
C TYR A 173 -5.96 -5.68 3.53
N LEU A 174 -5.37 -4.48 3.52
CA LEU A 174 -3.94 -4.32 3.73
C LEU A 174 -3.50 -4.75 5.13
N ASP A 175 -4.27 -4.39 6.17
CA ASP A 175 -4.03 -4.88 7.53
C ASP A 175 -4.07 -6.41 7.58
N ARG A 176 -5.10 -7.02 6.97
CA ARG A 176 -5.25 -8.47 6.87
C ARG A 176 -4.07 -9.12 6.15
N PHE A 177 -3.59 -8.56 5.04
CA PHE A 177 -2.43 -9.08 4.31
C PHE A 177 -1.13 -9.02 5.11
N LEU A 178 -1.04 -8.12 6.10
CA LEU A 178 0.09 -7.99 7.02
C LEU A 178 -0.14 -8.73 8.36
N GLY A 179 -1.19 -9.55 8.44
CA GLY A 179 -1.51 -10.36 9.62
C GLY A 179 -2.10 -9.58 10.79
N ALA A 180 -2.48 -8.31 10.59
CA ALA A 180 -3.17 -7.51 11.60
C ALA A 180 -4.69 -7.73 11.57
N GLU A 181 -5.36 -7.51 12.70
CA GLU A 181 -6.82 -7.57 12.77
C GLU A 181 -7.43 -6.34 12.06
N PRO A 182 -8.19 -6.55 10.97
CA PRO A 182 -8.76 -5.46 10.19
C PRO A 182 -9.96 -4.78 10.89
N ASN A 183 -10.03 -3.45 10.82
CA ASN A 183 -11.24 -2.72 11.19
C ASN A 183 -12.15 -2.56 9.96
N TRP A 184 -13.17 -3.40 9.84
CA TRP A 184 -14.14 -3.33 8.74
C TRP A 184 -15.19 -2.21 8.90
N LEU A 185 -15.41 -1.69 10.11
CA LEU A 185 -16.44 -0.67 10.34
C LEU A 185 -15.94 0.73 10.02
N ALA A 186 -14.68 1.02 10.35
CA ALA A 186 -14.05 2.31 10.16
C ALA A 186 -12.59 2.14 9.65
N PRO A 187 -12.40 1.55 8.45
CA PRO A 187 -11.08 1.15 7.96
C PRO A 187 -10.11 2.32 7.75
N ASP A 188 -10.62 3.52 7.46
CA ASP A 188 -9.82 4.72 7.17
C ASP A 188 -9.82 5.77 8.29
N LEU A 189 -10.20 5.38 9.52
CA LEU A 189 -10.05 6.19 10.72
C LEU A 189 -8.86 5.68 11.55
N PRO A 190 -7.78 6.47 11.72
CA PRO A 190 -6.59 6.00 12.43
C PRO A 190 -6.86 5.78 13.92
N GLU A 191 -7.68 6.60 14.58
CA GLU A 191 -8.07 6.42 15.98
C GLU A 191 -8.84 5.13 16.28
N GLU A 192 -9.47 4.53 15.26
CA GLU A 192 -10.23 3.29 15.37
C GLU A 192 -9.35 2.04 15.14
N ARG A 193 -8.04 2.23 14.88
CA ARG A 193 -7.09 1.13 14.72
C ARG A 193 -6.66 0.60 16.09
N SER A 194 -6.64 -0.72 16.24
CA SER A 194 -6.33 -1.38 17.51
C SER A 194 -4.93 -1.03 18.07
N ALA A 195 -3.94 -0.80 17.21
CA ALA A 195 -2.61 -0.34 17.63
C ALA A 195 -2.66 1.09 18.19
N MET A 196 -3.33 2.00 17.50
CA MET A 196 -3.51 3.38 17.93
C MET A 196 -4.29 3.49 19.25
N GLN A 197 -5.37 2.72 19.41
CA GLN A 197 -6.14 2.67 20.65
C GLN A 197 -5.27 2.20 21.84
N ARG A 198 -4.43 1.18 21.63
CA ARG A 198 -3.49 0.71 22.65
C ARG A 198 -2.45 1.79 22.99
N ALA A 199 -1.90 2.47 21.99
CA ALA A 199 -0.93 3.54 22.21
C ALA A 199 -1.53 4.74 22.97
N LEU A 200 -2.78 5.10 22.67
CA LEU A 200 -3.52 6.15 23.37
C LEU A 200 -3.79 5.78 24.84
N GLN A 201 -4.14 4.51 25.12
CA GLN A 201 -4.37 4.04 26.48
C GLN A 201 -3.07 3.93 27.29
N ALA A 202 -1.94 3.63 26.65
CA ALA A 202 -0.63 3.56 27.27
C ALA A 202 0.02 4.94 27.52
N SER A 203 -0.46 5.99 26.84
CA SER A 203 0.07 7.35 27.00
C SER A 203 -0.33 7.91 28.37
N PRO A 204 0.61 8.41 29.20
CA PRO A 204 0.28 8.98 30.50
C PRO A 204 -0.70 10.15 30.33
N ARG A 205 -1.82 10.13 31.07
CA ARG A 205 -2.68 11.30 31.21
C ARG A 205 -1.80 12.45 31.71
N PRO A 206 -1.89 13.68 31.14
CA PRO A 206 -1.24 14.83 31.75
C PRO A 206 -1.72 14.92 33.20
N GLU A 207 -0.78 14.83 34.15
CA GLU A 207 -1.08 15.12 35.54
C GLU A 207 -1.74 16.50 35.58
N ALA A 208 -2.98 16.54 36.08
CA ALA A 208 -3.64 17.80 36.35
C ALA A 208 -2.75 18.55 37.32
N ILE A 209 -2.04 19.57 36.83
CA ILE A 209 -1.22 20.45 37.66
C ILE A 209 -2.18 21.02 38.71
N GLY A 210 -2.03 20.49 39.93
CA GLY A 210 -2.79 20.90 41.09
C GLY A 210 -2.56 22.39 41.30
N ARG A 211 -3.67 23.13 41.36
CA ARG A 211 -3.69 24.46 41.96
C ARG A 211 -3.29 24.32 43.43
N ASN A 212 -2.19 24.95 43.80
CA ASN A 212 -1.97 25.48 45.15
C ASN A 212 -1.72 26.98 45.02
#